data_AF-A0A1G1PBN4-F1
#
_entry.id   AF-A0A1G1PBN4-F1
#
_cell.length_a   1.000
_cell.length_b   1.000
_cell.length_c   1.000
_cell.angle_alpha   90.00
_cell.angle_beta   90.00
_cell.angle_gamma   90.00
#
_symmetry.space_group_name_H-M   'P 1'
#
loop_
_entity.id
_entity.type
_entity.pdbx_description
1 polymer ?
#
loop_
_entity_poly.entity_id
_entity_poly.type
_entity_poly.pdbx_seq_one_letter_code
_entity_poly.pdbx_strand_id
1 'polypeptide(L)'
;MSTDTDQKAEDRASAQDLALKDIEGSVILIQGVFKPAVFNLLPKGNGNEVFVMEGRPSLESANTTCQELLGRKIRPTLIADNMAGFLFYKRLVKEVWLSYQMADEQGALCQIGGLILGVLGKRHHVPVKLYPSSEESKLMGKQRDIFYFQGVKVAPANIKGYVPLMEWLPREYITEIHA
;
A
#
# COMPACT_ATOMS: atom_id res chain seq x y z
N MET A 1 -26.37 25.35 -23.14
CA MET A 1 -26.58 23.89 -23.26
C MET A 1 -25.40 23.19 -22.58
N SER A 2 -25.36 23.25 -21.25
CA SER A 2 -24.62 22.31 -20.40
C SER A 2 -25.75 21.53 -19.75
N THR A 3 -26.10 20.39 -20.35
CA THR A 3 -27.38 19.73 -20.10
C THR A 3 -27.15 18.24 -19.98
N ASP A 4 -27.54 17.70 -18.82
CA ASP A 4 -27.65 16.29 -18.45
C ASP A 4 -26.32 15.52 -18.21
N THR A 5 -25.26 15.76 -18.98
CA THR A 5 -23.96 15.08 -18.77
C THR A 5 -23.19 15.61 -17.56
N ASP A 6 -23.16 16.93 -17.38
CA ASP A 6 -22.47 17.57 -16.25
C ASP A 6 -23.17 17.27 -14.91
N GLN A 7 -24.51 17.28 -14.91
CA GLN A 7 -25.32 16.93 -13.74
C GLN A 7 -25.12 15.46 -13.31
N LYS A 8 -25.10 14.52 -14.27
CA LYS A 8 -24.81 13.10 -14.00
C LYS A 8 -23.39 12.85 -13.50
N ALA A 9 -22.42 13.67 -13.90
CA ALA A 9 -21.05 13.59 -13.42
C ALA A 9 -20.92 14.11 -11.98
N GLU A 10 -21.58 15.23 -11.66
CA GLU A 10 -21.67 15.77 -10.29
C GLU A 10 -22.43 14.82 -9.35
N ASP A 11 -23.53 14.22 -9.79
CA ASP A 11 -24.31 13.27 -9.01
C ASP A 11 -23.52 11.98 -8.72
N ARG A 12 -22.67 11.52 -9.65
CA ARG A 12 -21.81 10.35 -9.44
C ARG A 12 -20.62 10.65 -8.54
N ALA A 13 -20.00 11.82 -8.70
CA ALA A 13 -18.92 12.28 -7.83
C ALA A 13 -19.43 12.44 -6.39
N SER A 14 -20.62 13.00 -6.20
CA SER A 14 -21.24 13.14 -4.88
C SER A 14 -21.59 11.78 -4.25
N ALA A 15 -22.14 10.82 -5.00
CA ALA A 15 -22.43 9.49 -4.48
C ALA A 15 -21.16 8.71 -4.08
N GLN A 16 -20.09 8.81 -4.85
CA GLN A 16 -18.78 8.25 -4.47
C GLN A 16 -18.21 8.94 -3.22
N ASP A 17 -18.28 10.26 -3.14
CA ASP A 17 -17.78 11.02 -1.99
C ASP A 17 -18.60 10.73 -0.72
N LEU A 18 -19.92 10.54 -0.84
CA LEU A 18 -20.79 10.08 0.24
C LEU A 18 -20.42 8.68 0.73
N ALA A 19 -20.12 7.75 -0.18
CA ALA A 19 -19.68 6.39 0.17
C ALA A 19 -18.29 6.35 0.83
N LEU A 20 -17.41 7.31 0.51
CA LEU A 20 -16.07 7.42 1.11
C LEU A 20 -16.08 8.16 2.46
N LYS A 21 -17.12 8.96 2.74
CA LYS A 21 -17.23 9.74 3.97
C LYS A 21 -17.29 8.86 5.23
N ASP A 22 -17.90 7.68 5.12
CA ASP A 22 -18.01 6.73 6.22
C ASP A 22 -16.67 6.10 6.64
N ILE A 23 -15.61 6.27 5.82
CA ILE A 23 -14.25 5.74 6.09
C ILE A 23 -13.18 6.85 6.11
N GLU A 24 -13.58 8.12 6.17
CA GLU A 24 -12.62 9.23 6.25
C GLU A 24 -11.79 9.11 7.52
N GLY A 25 -10.45 9.18 7.38
CA GLY A 25 -9.51 9.07 8.49
C GLY A 25 -9.55 7.75 9.26
N SER A 26 -10.11 6.67 8.69
CA SER A 26 -10.19 5.36 9.35
C SER A 26 -9.28 4.29 8.74
N VAL A 27 -8.79 4.50 7.52
CA VAL A 27 -8.06 3.47 6.76
C VAL A 27 -6.66 3.21 7.32
N ILE A 28 -6.37 1.95 7.66
CA ILE A 28 -5.03 1.44 7.87
C ILE A 28 -4.51 0.92 6.52
N LEU A 29 -3.56 1.64 5.94
CA LEU A 29 -2.95 1.29 4.65
C LEU A 29 -1.71 0.42 4.87
N ILE A 30 -1.74 -0.80 4.35
CA ILE A 30 -0.71 -1.81 4.56
C ILE A 30 0.04 -2.06 3.24
N GLN A 31 1.37 -1.97 3.30
CA GLN A 31 2.24 -2.35 2.20
C GLN A 31 3.32 -3.33 2.68
N GLY A 32 3.35 -4.47 2.01
CA GLY A 32 4.41 -5.47 2.09
C GLY A 32 4.00 -6.75 2.79
N VAL A 33 4.99 -7.53 3.21
CA VAL A 33 4.81 -8.87 3.79
C VAL A 33 5.39 -8.86 5.20
N PHE A 34 4.57 -9.25 6.18
CA PHE A 34 4.86 -9.06 7.60
C PHE A 34 5.00 -10.39 8.33
N LYS A 35 5.74 -10.40 9.43
CA LYS A 35 5.64 -11.51 10.38
C LYS A 35 4.17 -11.70 10.83
N PRO A 36 3.63 -12.93 10.87
CA PRO A 36 2.21 -13.17 11.17
C PRO A 36 1.71 -12.54 12.47
N ALA A 37 2.57 -12.35 13.47
CA ALA A 37 2.20 -11.73 14.75
C ALA A 37 1.73 -10.27 14.59
N VAL A 38 2.19 -9.55 13.57
CA VAL A 38 1.82 -8.15 13.30
C VAL A 38 0.32 -8.00 13.11
N PHE A 39 -0.33 -8.95 12.43
CA PHE A 39 -1.76 -8.90 12.16
C PHE A 39 -2.63 -9.07 13.41
N ASN A 40 -2.06 -9.49 14.54
CA ASN A 40 -2.78 -9.56 15.82
C ASN A 40 -3.00 -8.17 16.45
N LEU A 41 -2.27 -7.16 15.99
CA LEU A 41 -2.42 -5.77 16.41
C LEU A 41 -3.65 -5.11 15.78
N LEU A 42 -4.16 -5.66 14.68
CA LEU A 42 -5.34 -5.13 14.00
C LEU A 42 -6.61 -5.44 14.79
N PRO A 43 -7.58 -4.50 14.82
CA PRO A 43 -8.84 -4.71 15.51
C PRO A 43 -9.62 -5.89 14.90
N LYS A 44 -10.16 -6.75 15.77
CA LYS A 44 -11.08 -7.82 15.35
C LYS A 44 -12.44 -7.20 15.03
N GLY A 45 -12.92 -7.34 13.80
CA GLY A 45 -14.17 -6.71 13.33
C GLY A 45 -14.32 -6.78 11.82
N ASN A 46 -15.23 -6.00 11.22
CA ASN A 46 -15.54 -6.08 9.79
C ASN A 46 -14.35 -5.81 8.86
N GLY A 47 -13.24 -5.23 9.33
CA GLY A 47 -11.99 -5.15 8.58
C GLY A 47 -12.02 -4.25 7.34
N ASN A 48 -13.16 -3.61 7.05
CA ASN A 48 -13.39 -2.77 5.87
C ASN A 48 -12.46 -1.56 5.76
N GLU A 49 -11.70 -1.26 6.82
CA GLU A 49 -10.78 -0.13 6.90
C GLU A 49 -9.32 -0.57 6.72
N VAL A 50 -9.06 -1.87 6.51
CA VAL A 50 -7.71 -2.37 6.20
C VAL A 50 -7.54 -2.44 4.70
N PHE A 51 -6.69 -1.58 4.16
CA PHE A 51 -6.39 -1.52 2.72
C PHE A 51 -5.01 -2.13 2.48
N VAL A 52 -4.92 -3.10 1.58
CA VAL A 52 -3.67 -3.78 1.24
C VAL A 52 -3.25 -3.35 -0.16
N MET A 53 -2.03 -2.86 -0.29
CA MET A 53 -1.41 -2.59 -1.59
C MET A 53 -0.92 -3.89 -2.21
N GLU A 54 -1.13 -4.05 -3.52
CA GLU A 54 -0.85 -5.33 -4.20
C GLU A 54 0.63 -5.73 -4.17
N GLY A 55 1.55 -4.76 -4.16
CA GLY A 55 2.99 -4.99 -4.02
C GLY A 55 3.65 -5.48 -5.31
N ARG A 56 3.61 -4.67 -6.38
CA ARG A 56 4.34 -4.97 -7.62
C ARG A 56 5.86 -4.97 -7.38
N PRO A 57 6.62 -5.79 -8.13
CA PRO A 57 6.16 -6.64 -9.23
C PRO A 57 5.67 -8.04 -8.79
N SER A 58 6.00 -8.52 -7.59
CA SER A 58 5.71 -9.92 -7.18
C SER A 58 4.24 -10.18 -6.89
N LEU A 59 3.48 -9.14 -6.53
CA LEU A 59 2.09 -9.23 -6.04
C LEU A 59 1.95 -10.07 -4.77
N GLU A 60 3.06 -10.25 -4.04
CA GLU A 60 3.09 -11.17 -2.91
C GLU A 60 2.24 -10.67 -1.75
N SER A 61 2.25 -9.35 -1.51
CA SER A 61 1.42 -8.74 -0.48
C SER A 61 -0.07 -8.99 -0.75
N ALA A 62 -0.51 -8.87 -2.01
CA ALA A 62 -1.89 -9.17 -2.40
C ALA A 62 -2.36 -10.57 -1.99
N ASN A 63 -1.45 -11.55 -2.02
CA ASN A 63 -1.76 -12.93 -1.66
C ASN A 63 -1.54 -13.18 -0.16
N THR A 64 -0.30 -13.06 0.31
CA THR A 64 0.11 -13.46 1.67
C THR A 64 -0.56 -12.61 2.74
N THR A 65 -0.53 -11.28 2.60
CA THR A 65 -1.13 -10.38 3.58
C THR A 65 -2.65 -10.52 3.62
N CYS A 66 -3.31 -10.64 2.46
CA CYS A 66 -4.75 -10.86 2.43
C CYS A 66 -5.15 -12.21 3.05
N GLN A 67 -4.40 -13.30 2.81
CA GLN A 67 -4.67 -14.60 3.43
C GLN A 67 -4.55 -14.55 4.96
N GLU A 68 -3.52 -13.90 5.49
CA GLU A 68 -3.33 -13.73 6.95
C GLU A 68 -4.49 -12.96 7.59
N LEU A 69 -4.95 -11.90 6.93
CA LEU A 69 -6.09 -11.10 7.40
C LEU A 69 -7.40 -11.92 7.37
N LEU A 70 -7.66 -12.63 6.28
CA LEU A 70 -8.84 -13.50 6.15
C LEU A 70 -8.85 -14.61 7.21
N GLY A 71 -7.69 -15.20 7.51
CA GLY A 71 -7.53 -16.18 8.59
C GLY A 71 -7.90 -15.63 9.98
N ARG A 72 -7.79 -14.30 10.17
CA ARG A 72 -8.18 -13.57 11.39
C ARG A 72 -9.59 -12.99 11.34
N LYS A 73 -10.38 -13.33 10.31
CA LYS A 73 -11.73 -12.80 10.06
C LYS A 73 -11.76 -11.29 9.82
N ILE A 74 -10.64 -10.72 9.35
CA ILE A 74 -10.54 -9.33 8.87
C ILE A 74 -10.70 -9.40 7.35
N ARG A 75 -11.63 -8.64 6.77
CA ARG A 75 -11.83 -8.59 5.31
C ARG A 75 -11.12 -7.36 4.73
N PRO A 76 -9.93 -7.50 4.10
CA PRO A 76 -9.22 -6.36 3.55
C PRO A 76 -9.83 -5.89 2.23
N THR A 77 -9.57 -4.63 1.90
CA THR A 77 -9.72 -4.06 0.55
C THR A 77 -8.38 -4.09 -0.17
N LEU A 78 -8.27 -4.81 -1.29
CA LEU A 78 -7.07 -4.83 -2.12
C LEU A 78 -7.08 -3.65 -3.09
N ILE A 79 -5.94 -2.96 -3.22
CA ILE A 79 -5.75 -1.85 -4.16
C ILE A 79 -4.45 -2.00 -4.95
N ALA A 80 -4.38 -1.38 -6.13
CA ALA A 80 -3.11 -1.21 -6.83
C ALA A 80 -2.25 -0.15 -6.12
N ASP A 81 -0.93 -0.27 -6.25
CA ASP A 81 0.01 0.53 -5.47
C ASP A 81 -0.17 2.06 -5.70
N ASN A 82 -0.46 2.46 -6.93
CA ASN A 82 -0.66 3.88 -7.29
C ASN A 82 -1.91 4.51 -6.67
N MET A 83 -2.88 3.72 -6.21
CA MET A 83 -4.13 4.20 -5.64
C MET A 83 -3.94 4.80 -4.25
N ALA A 84 -2.81 4.54 -3.58
CA ALA A 84 -2.48 5.14 -2.29
C ALA A 84 -2.59 6.69 -2.34
N GLY A 85 -2.06 7.32 -3.40
CA GLY A 85 -2.14 8.77 -3.55
C GLY A 85 -3.57 9.32 -3.56
N PHE A 86 -4.51 8.59 -4.13
CA PHE A 86 -5.93 8.94 -4.11
C PHE A 86 -6.51 8.89 -2.69
N LEU A 87 -6.20 7.83 -1.92
CA LEU A 87 -6.64 7.70 -0.53
C LEU A 87 -6.11 8.84 0.34
N PHE A 88 -4.84 9.21 0.17
CA PHE A 88 -4.23 10.35 0.86
C PHE A 88 -4.88 11.68 0.49
N TYR A 89 -5.12 11.92 -0.80
CA TYR A 89 -5.81 13.12 -1.28
C TYR A 89 -7.21 13.25 -0.69
N LYS A 90 -7.95 12.14 -0.61
CA LYS A 90 -9.29 12.07 0.00
C LYS A 90 -9.28 11.99 1.53
N ARG A 91 -8.11 12.08 2.19
CA ARG A 91 -7.95 12.06 3.66
C ARG A 91 -8.50 10.79 4.32
N LEU A 92 -8.51 9.67 3.60
CA LEU A 92 -9.06 8.41 4.11
C LEU A 92 -8.07 7.69 5.03
N VAL A 93 -6.77 7.88 4.80
CA VAL A 93 -5.71 7.16 5.51
C VAL A 93 -5.55 7.70 6.93
N LYS A 94 -5.77 6.82 7.91
CA LYS A 94 -5.49 7.03 9.33
C LYS A 94 -4.03 6.83 9.66
N GLU A 95 -3.44 5.74 9.17
CA GLU A 95 -2.05 5.35 9.39
C GLU A 95 -1.55 4.39 8.31
N VAL A 96 -0.24 4.37 8.10
CA VAL A 96 0.43 3.47 7.16
C VAL A 96 1.26 2.45 7.92
N TRP A 97 1.18 1.18 7.52
CA TRP A 97 2.03 0.10 8.00
C TRP A 97 2.91 -0.40 6.86
N LEU A 98 4.23 -0.38 7.08
CA LEU A 98 5.23 -0.85 6.13
C LEU A 98 6.05 -2.00 6.72
N SER A 99 6.32 -3.03 5.92
CA SER A 99 7.28 -4.07 6.30
C SER A 99 8.73 -3.56 6.15
N TYR A 100 9.61 -3.89 7.09
CA TYR A 100 11.05 -3.61 6.99
C TYR A 100 11.90 -4.86 7.25
N GLN A 101 13.08 -4.92 6.64
CA GLN A 101 14.07 -6.00 6.85
C GLN A 101 15.20 -5.59 7.81
N MET A 102 15.62 -4.34 7.72
CA MET A 102 16.70 -3.76 8.52
C MET A 102 16.31 -2.33 8.90
N ALA A 103 16.70 -1.89 10.09
CA ALA A 103 16.53 -0.51 10.53
C ALA A 103 17.73 -0.07 11.37
N ASP A 104 18.09 1.20 11.25
CA ASP A 104 19.11 1.87 12.05
C ASP A 104 18.67 3.31 12.39
N GLU A 105 19.58 4.12 12.91
CA GLU A 105 19.29 5.51 13.30
C GLU A 105 18.95 6.42 12.10
N GLN A 106 19.39 6.07 10.88
CA GLN A 106 19.20 6.85 9.67
C GLN A 106 17.92 6.47 8.91
N GLY A 107 17.32 5.32 9.19
CA GLY A 107 16.13 4.86 8.50
C GLY A 107 15.93 3.35 8.52
N ALA A 108 15.24 2.85 7.50
CA ALA A 108 14.98 1.42 7.36
C ALA A 108 14.97 0.97 5.89
N LEU A 109 15.33 -0.28 5.68
CA LEU A 109 15.23 -0.95 4.38
C LEU A 109 13.83 -1.56 4.24
N CYS A 110 13.00 -0.94 3.41
CA CYS A 110 11.59 -1.31 3.17
C CYS A 110 11.40 -1.84 1.74
N GLN A 111 10.29 -2.54 1.52
CA GLN A 111 9.90 -2.93 0.15
C GLN A 111 9.65 -1.69 -0.72
N ILE A 112 9.96 -1.82 -2.01
CA ILE A 112 9.82 -0.73 -3.00
C ILE A 112 8.41 -0.12 -2.99
N GLY A 113 8.33 1.21 -2.96
CA GLY A 113 7.10 1.99 -2.79
C GLY A 113 6.93 2.57 -1.38
N GLY A 114 7.66 2.07 -0.38
CA GLY A 114 7.64 2.58 0.99
C GLY A 114 8.05 4.06 1.11
N LEU A 115 8.99 4.54 0.29
CA LEU A 115 9.39 5.95 0.26
C LEU A 115 8.24 6.86 -0.21
N ILE A 116 7.46 6.41 -1.19
CA ILE A 116 6.27 7.14 -1.66
C ILE A 116 5.27 7.30 -0.50
N LEU A 117 4.99 6.21 0.24
CA LEU A 117 4.10 6.28 1.40
C LEU A 117 4.68 7.13 2.53
N GLY A 118 6.00 7.09 2.75
CA GLY A 118 6.70 7.96 3.70
C GLY A 118 6.50 9.44 3.41
N VAL A 119 6.72 9.85 2.15
CA VAL A 119 6.53 11.23 1.69
C VAL A 119 5.06 11.65 1.82
N LEU A 120 4.12 10.79 1.40
CA LEU A 120 2.69 11.05 1.53
C LEU A 120 2.26 11.16 3.00
N GLY A 121 2.76 10.26 3.86
CA GLY A 121 2.53 10.27 5.30
C GLY A 121 2.94 11.60 5.92
N LYS A 122 4.18 12.02 5.68
CA LYS A 122 4.70 13.32 6.16
C LYS A 122 3.88 14.50 5.63
N ARG A 123 3.56 14.52 4.32
CA ARG A 123 2.80 15.60 3.67
C ARG A 123 1.37 15.75 4.18
N HIS A 124 0.74 14.64 4.57
CA HIS A 124 -0.65 14.59 5.02
C HIS A 124 -0.79 14.45 6.56
N HIS A 125 0.32 14.45 7.30
CA HIS A 125 0.36 14.26 8.76
C HIS A 125 -0.23 12.91 9.20
N VAL A 126 -0.01 11.87 8.40
CA VAL A 126 -0.42 10.50 8.68
C VAL A 126 0.79 9.73 9.20
N PRO A 127 0.68 9.04 10.35
CA PRO A 127 1.79 8.29 10.92
C PRO A 127 2.17 7.09 10.03
N VAL A 128 3.47 6.89 9.87
CA VAL A 128 4.07 5.76 9.13
C VAL A 128 4.80 4.86 10.12
N LYS A 129 4.29 3.64 10.28
CA LYS A 129 4.75 2.67 11.27
C LYS A 129 5.42 1.50 10.57
N LEU A 130 6.59 1.10 11.07
CA LEU A 130 7.35 -0.01 10.51
C LEU A 130 7.20 -1.28 11.37
N TYR A 131 7.03 -2.42 10.71
CA TYR A 131 6.92 -3.73 11.34
C TYR A 131 7.81 -4.76 10.63
N PRO A 132 8.32 -5.79 11.33
CA PRO A 132 9.31 -6.69 10.77
C PRO A 132 8.73 -7.55 9.64
N SER A 133 9.48 -7.66 8.55
CA SER A 133 9.19 -8.55 7.42
C SER A 133 9.31 -10.02 7.85
N SER A 134 8.49 -10.89 7.27
CA SER A 134 8.65 -12.35 7.38
C SER A 134 9.71 -12.89 6.43
N GLU A 135 10.10 -12.11 5.43
CA GLU A 135 11.02 -12.54 4.36
C GLU A 135 12.19 -11.58 4.17
N GLU A 136 13.35 -12.16 3.84
CA GLU A 136 14.46 -11.43 3.24
C GLU A 136 14.28 -11.42 1.72
N SER A 137 13.89 -10.26 1.20
CA SER A 137 13.72 -10.03 -0.23
C SER A 137 15.05 -9.62 -0.88
N LYS A 138 15.21 -9.95 -2.15
CA LYS A 138 16.33 -9.47 -2.98
C LYS A 138 16.25 -7.95 -3.12
N LEU A 139 17.40 -7.29 -3.30
CA LEU A 139 17.45 -5.86 -3.59
C LEU A 139 16.97 -5.52 -5.01
N MET A 140 17.25 -6.41 -5.98
CA MET A 140 16.94 -6.23 -7.39
C MET A 140 16.19 -7.43 -7.98
N GLY A 141 15.17 -7.13 -8.77
CA GLY A 141 14.42 -8.05 -9.60
C GLY A 141 14.99 -8.16 -11.01
N LYS A 142 14.31 -8.92 -11.86
CA LYS A 142 14.64 -9.10 -13.28
C LYS A 142 13.71 -8.24 -14.13
N GLN A 143 14.20 -7.76 -15.27
CA GLN A 143 13.38 -7.02 -16.25
C GLN A 143 12.08 -7.76 -16.63
N ARG A 144 12.11 -9.09 -16.68
CA ARG A 144 10.92 -9.90 -16.97
C ARG A 144 9.78 -9.68 -15.97
N ASP A 145 10.08 -9.31 -14.72
CA ASP A 145 9.10 -9.20 -13.64
C ASP A 145 8.15 -8.00 -13.84
N ILE A 146 8.59 -6.99 -14.62
CA ILE A 146 7.77 -5.86 -15.04
C ILE A 146 7.30 -5.95 -16.50
N PHE A 147 7.92 -6.81 -17.32
CA PHE A 147 7.52 -7.00 -18.72
C PHE A 147 6.38 -8.00 -18.89
N TYR A 148 6.15 -8.83 -17.87
CA TYR A 148 5.10 -9.82 -17.87
C TYR A 148 4.20 -9.64 -16.64
N PHE A 149 2.92 -9.92 -16.85
CA PHE A 149 1.92 -10.00 -15.81
C PHE A 149 1.09 -11.26 -16.05
N GLN A 150 1.06 -12.18 -15.09
CA GLN A 150 0.37 -13.48 -15.23
C GLN A 150 0.72 -14.23 -16.53
N GLY A 151 2.00 -14.24 -16.91
CA GLY A 151 2.47 -14.88 -18.14
C GLY A 151 2.20 -14.11 -19.44
N VAL A 152 1.40 -13.04 -19.39
CA VAL A 152 1.11 -12.18 -20.54
C VAL A 152 2.15 -11.07 -20.64
N LYS A 153 2.71 -10.86 -21.83
CA LYS A 153 3.66 -9.77 -22.09
C LYS A 153 2.91 -8.44 -22.11
N VAL A 154 3.28 -7.51 -21.24
CA VAL A 154 2.61 -6.20 -21.07
C VAL A 154 3.47 -5.03 -21.55
N ALA A 155 4.75 -5.26 -21.83
CA ALA A 155 5.68 -4.24 -22.29
C ALA A 155 6.27 -4.62 -23.66
N PRO A 156 6.54 -3.67 -24.56
CA PRO A 156 7.06 -3.96 -25.90
C PRO A 156 8.45 -4.61 -25.88
N ALA A 157 8.85 -5.20 -27.00
CA ALA A 157 10.23 -5.64 -27.17
C ALA A 157 11.19 -4.42 -27.26
N ASN A 158 12.48 -4.68 -27.07
CA ASN A 158 13.58 -3.72 -27.28
C ASN A 158 13.62 -2.50 -26.35
N ILE A 159 12.93 -2.56 -25.22
CA ILE A 159 13.10 -1.61 -24.10
C ILE A 159 13.83 -2.28 -22.93
N LYS A 160 14.36 -1.46 -22.01
CA LYS A 160 15.04 -1.91 -20.78
C LYS A 160 14.11 -1.78 -19.58
N GLY A 161 14.23 -2.69 -18.63
CA GLY A 161 13.53 -2.66 -17.35
C GLY A 161 14.52 -2.50 -16.20
N TYR A 162 14.11 -1.72 -15.22
CA TYR A 162 14.83 -1.49 -13.98
C TYR A 162 13.89 -1.79 -12.82
N VAL A 163 14.29 -2.71 -11.94
CA VAL A 163 13.38 -3.34 -10.97
C VAL A 163 14.02 -3.37 -9.58
N PRO A 164 14.19 -2.22 -8.90
CA PRO A 164 14.48 -2.23 -7.47
C PRO A 164 13.29 -2.87 -6.73
N LEU A 165 13.59 -3.72 -5.76
CA LEU A 165 12.58 -4.40 -4.93
C LEU A 165 12.59 -3.90 -3.49
N MET A 166 13.68 -3.26 -3.09
CA MET A 166 13.87 -2.67 -1.77
C MET A 166 14.38 -1.25 -1.94
N GLU A 167 14.06 -0.38 -0.99
CA GLU A 167 14.56 0.98 -0.93
C GLU A 167 14.79 1.43 0.51
N TRP A 168 15.63 2.44 0.68
CA TRP A 168 15.84 3.07 1.97
C TRP A 168 14.73 4.08 2.24
N LEU A 169 14.07 3.95 3.38
CA LEU A 169 13.14 4.93 3.92
C LEU A 169 13.84 5.75 5.02
N PRO A 170 14.19 7.02 4.76
CA PRO A 170 14.86 7.87 5.74
C PRO A 170 14.05 8.05 7.04
N ARG A 171 14.75 8.18 8.17
CA ARG A 171 14.17 8.33 9.52
C ARG A 171 13.12 9.44 9.62
N GLU A 172 13.29 10.52 8.84
CA GLU A 172 12.38 11.68 8.82
C GLU A 172 10.96 11.38 8.30
N TYR A 173 10.76 10.25 7.62
CA TYR A 173 9.46 9.79 7.12
C TYR A 173 8.84 8.70 8.01
N ILE A 174 9.52 8.29 9.07
CA ILE A 174 9.11 7.21 9.95
C ILE A 174 8.57 7.79 11.25
N THR A 175 7.39 7.37 11.67
CA THR A 175 6.81 7.74 12.96
C THR A 175 7.29 6.79 14.06
N GLU A 176 7.13 5.49 13.85
CA GLU A 176 7.46 4.44 14.82
C GLU A 176 8.09 3.22 14.11
N ILE A 177 8.98 2.51 14.83
CA ILE A 177 9.56 1.24 14.39
C ILE A 177 9.26 0.21 15.49
N HIS A 178 8.56 -0.86 15.14
CA HIS A 178 8.19 -1.95 16.04
C HIS A 178 9.05 -3.18 15.74
N ALA A 179 9.57 -3.85 16.78
CA ALA A 179 10.43 -5.03 16.67
C ALA A 179 9.73 -6.33 17.08
#